data_AF-A0AAD7R635-F1
#
_entry.id   AF-A0AAD7R635-F1
#
_cell.length_a   1.000
_cell.length_b   1.000
_cell.length_c   1.000
_cell.angle_alpha   90.00
_cell.angle_beta   90.00
_cell.angle_gamma   90.00
#
_symmetry.space_group_name_H-M   'P 1'
#
loop_
_entity.id
_entity.type
_entity.pdbx_description
1 polymer ?
#
loop_
_entity_poly.entity_id
_entity_poly.type
_entity_poly.pdbx_seq_one_letter_code
_entity_poly.pdbx_strand_id
1 'polypeptide(L)'
;MAEGGEGEEEILFLRTDDQVVLQCTATVQKEQIKLCLSCEGFGNRLCFLETTSNAQNVPPDLAICSFILEQSLSVRALQEMLANTVEMTESSQGGGHRTLLYGHAILLRHTHSSMYLSCLTTSRSLTDKLAFDVGLQEDSIGEACWWTIHPASKQRSEGEKHLSYASGDLMVDASFMQTLWSINPVCSGCELAEGYLTGGHVLRLFHGHMDECLAINSADQGDDQRRTAQYEGGSVCSQARSLWRLEPLRISWSGGHMKWGQAFRVRHITTGRYLCLDEEKGLMVLDPDRCNTKMSAFCLRASKVTDKPPPELSSQP
;
A
#
# COMPACT_ATOMS: atom_id res chain seq x y z
N MET A 1 18.37 -15.66 35.07
CA MET A 1 17.04 -15.67 35.71
C MET A 1 16.56 -14.24 35.87
N ALA A 2 15.70 -13.84 34.96
CA ALA A 2 14.68 -12.80 35.07
C ALA A 2 13.76 -13.11 33.89
N GLU A 3 12.82 -14.03 34.14
CA GLU A 3 11.76 -14.37 33.19
C GLU A 3 10.90 -13.12 32.98
N GLY A 4 10.89 -12.60 31.76
CA GLY A 4 9.94 -11.59 31.33
C GLY A 4 8.59 -12.25 31.15
N GLY A 5 7.60 -11.76 31.89
CA GLY A 5 6.25 -12.30 31.97
C GLY A 5 5.53 -12.40 30.63
N GLU A 6 4.57 -13.31 30.63
CA GLU A 6 3.58 -13.58 29.59
C GLU A 6 3.03 -12.28 29.00
N GLY A 7 3.16 -12.13 27.68
CA GLY A 7 2.75 -10.94 26.95
C GLY A 7 1.23 -10.78 26.97
N GLU A 8 0.75 -9.73 27.63
CA GLU A 8 -0.53 -9.12 27.28
C GLU A 8 -0.44 -8.72 25.80
N GLU A 9 -1.32 -9.27 24.94
CA GLU A 9 -1.47 -8.77 23.58
C GLU A 9 -1.93 -7.31 23.67
N GLU A 10 -1.00 -6.36 23.49
CA GLU A 10 -1.35 -4.95 23.38
C GLU A 10 -2.33 -4.78 22.21
N ILE A 11 -3.59 -4.50 22.54
CA ILE A 11 -4.63 -4.25 21.55
C ILE A 11 -4.33 -2.92 20.85
N LEU A 12 -3.99 -2.99 19.57
CA LEU A 12 -3.77 -1.82 18.74
C LEU A 12 -5.08 -1.35 18.12
N PHE A 13 -5.30 -0.04 18.15
CA PHE A 13 -6.48 0.61 17.57
C PHE A 13 -6.08 1.48 16.39
N LEU A 14 -6.89 1.46 15.33
CA LEU A 14 -6.77 2.39 14.21
C LEU A 14 -7.23 3.77 14.63
N ARG A 15 -6.50 4.79 14.19
CA ARG A 15 -6.79 6.20 14.45
C ARG A 15 -6.86 6.98 13.14
N THR A 16 -7.44 8.18 13.21
CA THR A 16 -7.30 9.16 12.13
C THR A 16 -5.81 9.47 11.89
N ASP A 17 -5.48 9.75 10.64
CA ASP A 17 -4.13 9.91 10.06
C ASP A 17 -3.31 8.63 9.89
N ASP A 18 -3.78 7.47 10.37
CA ASP A 18 -3.13 6.20 10.05
C ASP A 18 -3.25 5.88 8.55
N GLN A 19 -2.17 5.34 7.98
CA GLN A 19 -2.20 4.77 6.64
C GLN A 19 -2.64 3.31 6.72
N VAL A 20 -3.54 2.91 5.83
CA VAL A 20 -4.14 1.58 5.81
C VAL A 20 -4.22 1.04 4.38
N VAL A 21 -4.35 -0.28 4.26
CA VAL A 21 -4.84 -0.94 3.05
C VAL A 21 -6.14 -1.68 3.36
N LEU A 22 -7.06 -1.69 2.40
CA LEU A 22 -8.29 -2.48 2.48
C LEU A 22 -8.05 -3.82 1.76
N GLN A 23 -8.13 -4.92 2.51
CA GLN A 23 -7.86 -6.26 1.98
C GLN A 23 -9.10 -7.15 2.06
N CYS A 24 -9.43 -7.83 0.97
CA CYS A 24 -10.44 -8.87 0.94
C CYS A 24 -9.82 -10.23 0.62
N THR A 25 -10.63 -11.29 0.72
CA THR A 25 -10.24 -12.64 0.31
C THR A 25 -11.25 -13.15 -0.70
N ALA A 26 -10.77 -13.82 -1.74
CA ALA A 26 -11.60 -14.43 -2.77
C ALA A 26 -11.19 -15.89 -2.95
N THR A 27 -12.14 -16.75 -3.34
CA THR A 27 -11.84 -18.12 -3.76
C THR A 27 -11.71 -18.15 -5.28
N VAL A 28 -10.52 -18.41 -5.81
CA VAL A 28 -10.28 -18.58 -7.25
C VAL A 28 -9.64 -19.94 -7.48
N GLN A 29 -10.21 -20.75 -8.38
CA GLN A 29 -9.72 -22.11 -8.66
C GLN A 29 -9.53 -23.00 -7.41
N LYS A 30 -10.40 -22.85 -6.40
CA LYS A 30 -10.36 -23.52 -5.08
C LYS A 30 -9.22 -23.08 -4.15
N GLU A 31 -8.48 -22.03 -4.50
CA GLU A 31 -7.49 -21.41 -3.62
C GLU A 31 -8.01 -20.08 -3.07
N GLN A 32 -7.69 -19.81 -1.79
CA GLN A 32 -7.98 -18.51 -1.18
C GLN A 32 -6.88 -17.53 -1.56
N ILE A 33 -7.25 -16.46 -2.27
CA ILE A 33 -6.34 -15.37 -2.64
C ILE A 33 -6.65 -14.11 -1.83
N LYS A 34 -5.62 -13.39 -1.43
CA LYS A 34 -5.72 -12.11 -0.72
C LYS A 34 -5.50 -10.98 -1.70
N LEU A 35 -6.41 -10.01 -1.68
CA LEU A 35 -6.47 -8.91 -2.65
C LEU A 35 -6.58 -7.59 -1.91
N CYS A 36 -5.86 -6.56 -2.35
CA CYS A 36 -5.97 -5.21 -1.82
C CYS A 36 -6.74 -4.31 -2.80
N LEU A 37 -7.63 -3.47 -2.28
CA LEU A 37 -8.25 -2.41 -3.05
C LEU A 37 -7.16 -1.43 -3.52
N SER A 38 -7.15 -1.14 -4.81
CA SER A 38 -6.12 -0.33 -5.45
C SER A 38 -6.71 0.63 -6.46
N CYS A 39 -6.03 1.74 -6.72
CA CYS A 39 -6.38 2.64 -7.82
C CYS A 39 -5.15 3.43 -8.28
N GLU A 40 -5.00 3.63 -9.58
CA GLU A 40 -3.92 4.47 -10.13
C GLU A 40 -4.17 5.96 -9.81
N GLY A 41 -5.44 6.39 -9.92
CA GLY A 41 -5.90 7.76 -9.71
C GLY A 41 -5.70 8.64 -10.93
N PHE A 42 -4.45 8.95 -11.28
CA PHE A 42 -4.17 9.72 -12.49
C PHE A 42 -4.40 8.84 -13.73
N GLY A 43 -5.12 9.36 -14.73
CA GLY A 43 -5.50 8.59 -15.92
C GLY A 43 -6.70 7.67 -15.68
N ASN A 44 -6.62 6.75 -14.73
CA ASN A 44 -7.70 5.85 -14.37
C ASN A 44 -8.15 6.01 -12.91
N ARG A 45 -9.39 6.49 -12.72
CA ARG A 45 -9.99 6.74 -11.41
C ARG A 45 -10.75 5.54 -10.84
N LEU A 46 -10.86 4.44 -11.58
CA LEU A 46 -11.63 3.28 -11.14
C LEU A 46 -10.76 2.37 -10.28
N CYS A 47 -11.35 1.87 -9.20
CA CYS A 47 -10.68 0.92 -8.34
C CYS A 47 -10.59 -0.46 -9.00
N PHE A 48 -9.54 -1.20 -8.64
CA PHE A 48 -9.31 -2.59 -9.01
C PHE A 48 -8.65 -3.35 -7.85
N LEU A 49 -8.34 -4.63 -8.07
CA LEU A 49 -7.78 -5.51 -7.05
C LEU A 49 -6.34 -5.87 -7.36
N GLU A 50 -5.43 -5.53 -6.45
CA GLU A 50 -4.02 -5.93 -6.50
C GLU A 50 -3.83 -7.23 -5.71
N THR A 51 -3.22 -8.24 -6.33
CA THR A 51 -3.01 -9.53 -5.68
C THR A 51 -1.84 -9.49 -4.71
N THR A 52 -2.09 -9.85 -3.45
CA THR A 52 -1.07 -9.84 -2.40
C THR A 52 -0.71 -11.22 -1.85
N SER A 53 -1.47 -12.27 -2.19
CA SER A 53 -1.16 -13.66 -1.82
C SER A 53 0.11 -14.18 -2.51
N ASN A 54 0.39 -13.77 -3.74
CA ASN A 54 1.56 -14.22 -4.50
C ASN A 54 2.81 -13.33 -4.31
N ALA A 55 2.87 -12.56 -3.21
CA ALA A 55 3.89 -11.55 -2.98
C ALA A 55 5.33 -12.08 -2.96
N GLN A 56 5.54 -13.39 -2.78
CA GLN A 56 6.86 -14.02 -2.83
C GLN A 56 7.39 -14.17 -4.27
N ASN A 57 6.50 -14.39 -5.24
CA ASN A 57 6.89 -14.59 -6.64
C ASN A 57 6.82 -13.30 -7.44
N VAL A 58 5.78 -12.50 -7.21
CA VAL A 58 5.55 -11.22 -7.89
C VAL A 58 5.27 -10.15 -6.83
N PRO A 59 6.07 -9.07 -6.73
CA PRO A 59 5.83 -8.00 -5.77
C PRO A 59 4.52 -7.25 -6.07
N PRO A 60 3.62 -7.09 -5.08
CA PRO A 60 2.42 -6.27 -5.26
C PRO A 60 2.75 -4.78 -5.23
N ASP A 61 2.02 -3.97 -6.01
CA ASP A 61 2.15 -2.52 -5.98
C ASP A 61 1.40 -1.89 -4.79
N LEU A 62 2.04 -1.92 -3.62
CA LEU A 62 1.44 -1.35 -2.40
C LEU A 62 1.34 0.18 -2.42
N ALA A 63 1.97 0.87 -3.38
CA ALA A 63 1.91 2.33 -3.51
C ALA A 63 0.48 2.82 -3.74
N ILE A 64 -0.22 2.11 -4.63
CA ILE A 64 -1.56 2.42 -5.11
C ILE A 64 -2.65 1.71 -4.28
N CYS A 65 -2.25 0.91 -3.29
CA CYS A 65 -3.15 0.24 -2.35
C CYS A 65 -3.43 1.07 -1.07
N SER A 66 -2.64 2.14 -0.85
CA SER A 66 -2.56 2.83 0.43
C SER A 66 -3.54 4.00 0.52
N PHE A 67 -4.27 4.06 1.63
CA PHE A 67 -5.20 5.13 1.96
C PHE A 67 -4.88 5.70 3.35
N ILE A 68 -5.13 6.99 3.55
CA ILE A 68 -5.08 7.68 4.83
C ILE A 68 -6.50 7.76 5.39
N LEU A 69 -6.66 7.39 6.67
CA LEU A 69 -7.89 7.60 7.43
C LEU A 69 -8.02 9.07 7.81
N GLU A 70 -8.51 9.91 6.90
CA GLU A 70 -8.50 11.37 7.07
C GLU A 70 -9.49 11.85 8.12
N GLN A 71 -10.71 11.29 8.12
CA GLN A 71 -11.73 11.64 9.10
C GLN A 71 -12.53 10.42 9.55
N SER A 72 -13.06 10.51 10.78
CA SER A 72 -14.02 9.56 11.35
C SER A 72 -15.07 10.33 12.14
N LEU A 73 -16.33 10.25 11.72
CA LEU A 73 -17.45 10.95 12.33
C LEU A 73 -18.59 9.97 12.64
N SER A 74 -19.34 10.23 13.72
CA SER A 74 -20.63 9.57 13.88
C SER A 74 -21.58 9.97 12.74
N VAL A 75 -22.51 9.10 12.35
CA VAL A 75 -23.47 9.38 11.26
C VAL A 75 -24.25 10.68 11.50
N ARG A 76 -24.63 10.98 12.76
CA ARG A 76 -25.33 12.23 13.09
C ARG A 76 -24.46 13.45 12.85
N ALA A 77 -23.21 13.41 13.32
CA ALA A 77 -22.27 14.50 13.11
C ALA A 77 -21.96 14.71 11.62
N LEU A 78 -21.89 13.64 10.82
CA LEU A 78 -21.75 13.74 9.37
C LEU A 78 -22.96 14.42 8.73
N GLN A 79 -24.18 14.02 9.09
CA GLN A 79 -25.41 14.63 8.56
C GLN A 79 -25.49 16.12 8.90
N GLU A 80 -25.14 16.50 10.13
CA GLU A 80 -25.07 17.90 10.56
C GLU A 80 -24.01 18.69 9.77
N MET A 81 -22.83 18.10 9.58
CA MET A 81 -21.75 18.72 8.79
C MET A 81 -22.16 18.94 7.33
N LEU A 82 -22.75 17.92 6.70
CA LEU A 82 -23.18 18.01 5.31
C LEU A 82 -24.35 18.98 5.12
N ALA A 83 -25.27 19.08 6.08
CA ALA A 83 -26.35 20.07 6.05
C ALA A 83 -25.84 21.52 6.18
N ASN A 84 -24.69 21.71 6.85
CA ASN A 84 -24.12 23.03 7.18
C ASN A 84 -22.94 23.45 6.28
N THR A 85 -22.62 22.70 5.22
CA THR A 85 -21.48 22.98 4.33
C THR A 85 -21.57 24.33 3.58
N VAL A 86 -22.73 25.00 3.61
CA VAL A 86 -22.89 26.36 3.05
C VAL A 86 -22.21 27.44 3.93
N GLU A 87 -21.93 27.17 5.21
CA GLU A 87 -21.36 28.16 6.16
C GLU A 87 -19.93 27.82 6.65
N MET A 88 -19.40 26.62 6.37
CA MET A 88 -18.19 26.08 7.01
C MET A 88 -16.96 25.98 6.09
N THR A 89 -16.72 26.98 5.22
CA THR A 89 -15.58 26.93 4.28
C THR A 89 -14.19 26.93 4.94
N GLU A 90 -14.06 27.14 6.26
CA GLU A 90 -12.77 27.15 6.96
C GLU A 90 -12.77 26.54 8.38
N SER A 91 -13.79 25.80 8.81
CA SER A 91 -13.74 25.13 10.11
C SER A 91 -13.24 23.69 9.96
N SER A 92 -11.95 23.54 9.66
CA SER A 92 -11.22 22.28 9.74
C SER A 92 -11.11 21.83 11.20
N GLN A 93 -12.21 21.36 11.79
CA GLN A 93 -12.19 20.61 13.05
C GLN A 93 -11.66 19.18 12.83
N GLY A 94 -10.45 19.08 12.23
CA GLY A 94 -9.64 17.87 12.19
C GLY A 94 -9.07 17.60 13.58
N GLY A 95 -9.93 17.12 14.48
CA GLY A 95 -9.58 17.02 15.89
C GLY A 95 -8.73 15.80 16.20
N GLY A 96 -7.40 15.91 16.10
CA GLY A 96 -6.43 14.95 16.66
C GLY A 96 -6.55 13.50 16.19
N HIS A 97 -5.67 12.62 16.69
CA HIS A 97 -5.68 11.18 16.38
C HIS A 97 -6.83 10.45 17.10
N ARG A 98 -8.03 10.48 16.52
CA ARG A 98 -9.23 9.85 17.08
C ARG A 98 -9.25 8.37 16.76
N THR A 99 -9.51 7.54 17.78
CA THR A 99 -9.76 6.11 17.59
C THR A 99 -10.99 5.88 16.72
N LEU A 100 -10.87 4.97 15.76
CA LEU A 100 -11.93 4.54 14.87
C LEU A 100 -12.95 3.65 15.60
N LEU A 101 -14.24 3.94 15.42
CA LEU A 101 -15.35 3.20 16.04
C LEU A 101 -16.28 2.60 14.98
N TYR A 102 -16.88 1.44 15.29
CA TYR A 102 -17.95 0.90 14.46
C TYR A 102 -19.19 1.82 14.47
N GLY A 103 -19.86 1.91 13.34
CA GLY A 103 -20.99 2.81 13.10
C GLY A 103 -20.56 4.24 12.74
N HIS A 104 -19.26 4.54 12.72
CA HIS A 104 -18.76 5.80 12.18
C HIS A 104 -18.70 5.76 10.66
N ALA A 105 -18.91 6.93 10.05
CA ALA A 105 -18.55 7.22 8.68
C ALA A 105 -17.08 7.66 8.63
N ILE A 106 -16.32 7.08 7.70
CA ILE A 106 -14.92 7.41 7.45
C ILE A 106 -14.73 8.06 6.09
N LEU A 107 -13.72 8.92 6.03
CA LEU A 107 -13.21 9.52 4.80
C LEU A 107 -11.82 8.94 4.52
N LEU A 108 -11.65 8.35 3.34
CA LEU A 108 -10.41 7.70 2.93
C LEU A 108 -9.77 8.49 1.79
N ARG A 109 -8.56 9.01 2.02
CA ARG A 109 -7.78 9.69 0.99
C ARG A 109 -6.69 8.78 0.45
N HIS A 110 -6.65 8.60 -0.86
CA HIS A 110 -5.64 7.80 -1.54
C HIS A 110 -4.25 8.46 -1.42
N THR A 111 -3.27 7.74 -0.87
CA THR A 111 -1.96 8.29 -0.53
C THR A 111 -1.21 8.81 -1.76
N HIS A 112 -1.34 8.14 -2.91
CA HIS A 112 -0.57 8.50 -4.11
C HIS A 112 -1.17 9.69 -4.89
N SER A 113 -2.49 9.72 -5.09
CA SER A 113 -3.14 10.78 -5.88
C SER A 113 -3.74 11.91 -5.05
N SER A 114 -3.82 11.77 -3.72
CA SER A 114 -4.52 12.68 -2.82
C SER A 114 -6.03 12.86 -3.09
N MET A 115 -6.61 12.00 -3.92
CA MET A 115 -8.05 11.94 -4.18
C MET A 115 -8.79 11.09 -3.13
N TYR A 116 -10.10 11.19 -3.05
CA TYR A 116 -10.94 10.52 -2.07
C TYR A 116 -11.64 9.27 -2.64
N LEU A 117 -11.62 8.17 -1.89
CA LEU A 117 -12.34 6.94 -2.26
C LEU A 117 -13.84 7.17 -2.22
N SER A 118 -14.51 6.91 -3.34
CA SER A 118 -15.90 7.32 -3.57
C SER A 118 -16.72 6.26 -4.29
N CYS A 119 -18.02 6.26 -4.01
CA CYS A 119 -19.02 5.61 -4.85
C CYS A 119 -19.32 6.50 -6.06
N LEU A 120 -19.06 6.02 -7.27
CA LEU A 120 -19.27 6.78 -8.50
C LEU A 120 -20.70 6.58 -9.02
N THR A 121 -21.20 7.54 -9.80
CA THR A 121 -22.53 7.43 -10.42
C THR A 121 -22.55 6.53 -11.66
N THR A 122 -21.39 6.13 -12.16
CA THR A 122 -21.26 5.20 -13.29
C THR A 122 -21.45 3.76 -12.82
N SER A 123 -21.87 2.90 -13.74
CA SER A 123 -21.93 1.47 -13.53
C SER A 123 -21.43 0.76 -14.78
N ARG A 124 -20.42 -0.10 -14.61
CA ARG A 124 -19.88 -0.96 -15.67
C ARG A 124 -20.15 -2.45 -15.41
N SER A 125 -20.77 -2.78 -14.28
CA SER A 125 -21.08 -4.16 -13.94
C SER A 125 -22.12 -4.72 -14.92
N LEU A 126 -21.73 -5.76 -15.66
CA LEU A 126 -22.64 -6.46 -16.58
C LEU A 126 -23.54 -7.45 -15.85
N THR A 127 -23.11 -7.91 -14.68
CA THR A 127 -23.78 -8.93 -13.87
C THR A 127 -24.74 -8.32 -12.85
N ASP A 128 -24.42 -7.14 -12.30
CA ASP A 128 -25.28 -6.43 -11.36
C ASP A 128 -25.60 -5.02 -11.85
N LYS A 129 -26.81 -4.83 -12.39
CA LYS A 129 -27.26 -3.54 -12.94
C LYS A 129 -27.54 -2.48 -11.87
N LEU A 130 -27.62 -2.88 -10.60
CA LEU A 130 -27.83 -1.97 -9.48
C LEU A 130 -26.50 -1.59 -8.80
N ALA A 131 -25.40 -2.22 -9.19
CA ALA A 131 -24.09 -1.92 -8.65
C ALA A 131 -23.52 -0.63 -9.25
N PHE A 132 -22.84 0.14 -8.42
CA PHE A 132 -22.11 1.35 -8.82
C PHE A 132 -20.60 1.09 -8.84
N ASP A 133 -19.87 1.77 -9.72
CA ASP A 133 -18.41 1.70 -9.73
C ASP A 133 -17.84 2.33 -8.44
N VAL A 134 -16.77 1.74 -7.91
CA VAL A 134 -15.96 2.35 -6.85
C VAL A 134 -14.72 2.97 -7.48
N GLY A 135 -14.37 4.18 -7.07
CA GLY A 135 -13.23 4.91 -7.63
C GLY A 135 -12.79 6.11 -6.81
N LEU A 136 -12.04 7.01 -7.43
CA LEU A 136 -11.48 8.21 -6.79
C LEU A 136 -12.12 9.51 -7.31
N GLN A 137 -12.37 10.47 -6.41
CA GLN A 137 -12.81 11.84 -6.72
C GLN A 137 -11.83 12.88 -6.15
N GLU A 138 -11.71 14.03 -6.80
CA GLU A 138 -10.72 15.06 -6.41
C GLU A 138 -11.11 15.81 -5.13
N ASP A 139 -12.40 16.08 -4.96
CA ASP A 139 -12.94 16.69 -3.75
C ASP A 139 -13.70 15.67 -2.89
N SER A 140 -13.98 16.05 -1.66
CA SER A 140 -14.73 15.25 -0.68
C SER A 140 -16.16 15.78 -0.48
N ILE A 141 -16.71 16.48 -1.47
CA ILE A 141 -18.01 17.15 -1.35
C ILE A 141 -19.14 16.13 -1.40
N GLY A 142 -20.08 16.26 -0.47
CA GLY A 142 -21.27 15.42 -0.40
C GLY A 142 -21.01 14.06 0.26
N GLU A 143 -21.93 13.13 0.04
CA GLU A 143 -21.97 11.85 0.74
C GLU A 143 -21.16 10.75 0.07
N ALA A 144 -20.83 10.89 -1.23
CA ALA A 144 -20.26 9.82 -2.05
C ALA A 144 -18.88 9.32 -1.58
N CYS A 145 -18.12 10.17 -0.88
CA CYS A 145 -16.78 9.87 -0.35
C CYS A 145 -16.80 9.24 1.05
N TRP A 146 -17.98 9.16 1.69
CA TRP A 146 -18.12 8.71 3.08
C TRP A 146 -18.58 7.26 3.16
N TRP A 147 -17.87 6.46 3.94
CA TRP A 147 -18.12 5.02 4.09
C TRP A 147 -18.41 4.66 5.54
N THR A 148 -19.54 4.01 5.82
CA THR A 148 -19.86 3.56 7.20
C THR A 148 -19.25 2.19 7.50
N ILE A 149 -18.61 2.06 8.65
CA ILE A 149 -17.98 0.79 9.06
C ILE A 149 -18.95 0.01 9.95
N HIS A 150 -19.26 -1.22 9.56
CA HIS A 150 -20.08 -2.14 10.34
C HIS A 150 -19.31 -3.43 10.66
N PRO A 151 -19.52 -4.00 11.86
CA PRO A 151 -18.90 -5.27 12.22
C PRO A 151 -19.49 -6.40 11.37
N ALA A 152 -18.63 -7.34 10.94
CA ALA A 152 -19.01 -8.49 10.13
C ALA A 152 -20.04 -9.42 10.80
N SER A 153 -19.97 -9.57 12.12
CA SER A 153 -20.85 -10.48 12.86
C SER A 153 -21.08 -9.99 14.31
N LYS A 154 -22.12 -10.54 14.96
CA LYS A 154 -22.51 -10.20 16.35
C LYS A 154 -21.46 -10.65 17.39
N GLN A 155 -20.67 -11.67 17.07
CA GLN A 155 -19.39 -12.05 17.69
C GLN A 155 -18.57 -12.68 16.56
N ARG A 156 -17.33 -12.24 16.35
CA ARG A 156 -16.49 -12.56 15.18
C ARG A 156 -16.55 -14.04 14.78
N SER A 157 -17.03 -14.32 13.56
CA SER A 157 -16.80 -15.57 12.86
C SER A 157 -16.86 -15.36 11.35
N GLU A 158 -15.95 -16.01 10.62
CA GLU A 158 -15.78 -15.90 9.17
C GLU A 158 -16.99 -16.46 8.42
N GLY A 159 -17.59 -15.62 7.58
CA GLY A 159 -18.55 -16.02 6.56
C GLY A 159 -17.92 -15.88 5.16
N GLU A 160 -18.33 -16.76 4.25
CA GLU A 160 -17.87 -16.77 2.86
C GLU A 160 -18.11 -15.42 2.17
N LYS A 161 -17.12 -14.98 1.37
CA LYS A 161 -17.04 -13.63 0.80
C LYS A 161 -17.45 -13.68 -0.68
N HIS A 162 -18.42 -12.87 -1.08
CA HIS A 162 -18.78 -12.69 -2.49
C HIS A 162 -18.10 -11.42 -3.00
N LEU A 163 -17.23 -11.54 -4.00
CA LEU A 163 -16.78 -10.43 -4.85
C LEU A 163 -17.54 -10.54 -6.18
N SER A 164 -17.82 -9.42 -6.82
CA SER A 164 -18.43 -9.42 -8.15
C SER A 164 -17.45 -10.02 -9.16
N TYR A 165 -17.93 -11.03 -9.90
CA TYR A 165 -17.15 -11.74 -10.91
C TYR A 165 -17.69 -11.34 -12.28
N ALA A 166 -16.94 -10.53 -13.04
CA ALA A 166 -17.32 -10.15 -14.39
C ALA A 166 -16.28 -10.65 -15.39
N SER A 167 -16.74 -11.45 -16.35
CA SER A 167 -15.96 -11.84 -17.54
C SER A 167 -14.59 -12.50 -17.29
N GLY A 168 -14.39 -13.17 -16.15
CA GLY A 168 -13.16 -13.92 -15.84
C GLY A 168 -12.21 -13.23 -14.86
N ASP A 169 -12.42 -11.93 -14.59
CA ASP A 169 -11.64 -11.15 -13.62
C ASP A 169 -12.50 -10.72 -12.43
N LEU A 170 -11.87 -10.61 -11.27
CA LEU A 170 -12.50 -10.07 -10.06
C LEU A 170 -12.57 -8.55 -10.17
N MET A 171 -13.76 -7.99 -9.93
CA MET A 171 -13.98 -6.55 -9.94
C MET A 171 -14.43 -6.05 -8.56
N VAL A 172 -14.36 -4.72 -8.39
CA VAL A 172 -14.87 -4.04 -7.21
C VAL A 172 -16.01 -3.13 -7.65
N ASP A 173 -17.16 -3.32 -7.02
CA ASP A 173 -18.34 -2.47 -7.16
C ASP A 173 -19.02 -2.28 -5.79
N ALA A 174 -19.84 -1.24 -5.70
CA ALA A 174 -20.74 -1.01 -4.59
C ALA A 174 -22.08 -1.64 -4.93
N SER A 175 -22.40 -2.78 -4.31
CA SER A 175 -23.62 -3.56 -4.54
C SER A 175 -24.35 -3.89 -3.24
N PHE A 176 -25.52 -4.53 -3.35
CA PHE A 176 -26.25 -5.02 -2.18
C PHE A 176 -25.66 -6.28 -1.56
N MET A 177 -24.70 -6.93 -2.24
CA MET A 177 -24.02 -8.11 -1.74
C MET A 177 -22.88 -7.71 -0.80
N GLN A 178 -22.80 -8.36 0.36
CA GLN A 178 -21.79 -8.04 1.35
C GLN A 178 -20.48 -8.79 1.09
N THR A 179 -19.37 -8.05 1.17
CA THR A 179 -18.01 -8.58 1.15
C THR A 179 -17.29 -8.17 2.42
N LEU A 180 -16.54 -9.10 3.02
CA LEU A 180 -15.74 -8.80 4.21
C LEU A 180 -14.39 -8.19 3.82
N TRP A 181 -14.15 -6.99 4.32
CA TRP A 181 -12.90 -6.25 4.16
C TRP A 181 -12.16 -6.14 5.50
N SER A 182 -10.87 -6.46 5.48
CA SER A 182 -9.93 -6.26 6.57
C SER A 182 -9.18 -4.95 6.35
N ILE A 183 -9.20 -4.06 7.34
CA ILE A 183 -8.39 -2.84 7.32
C ILE A 183 -7.05 -3.15 7.99
N ASN A 184 -5.97 -3.17 7.21
CA ASN A 184 -4.63 -3.47 7.70
C ASN A 184 -3.80 -2.17 7.79
N PRO A 185 -3.16 -1.87 8.93
CA PRO A 185 -2.29 -0.69 9.05
C PRO A 185 -1.03 -0.84 8.18
N VAL A 186 -0.63 0.24 7.53
CA VAL A 186 0.61 0.38 6.73
C VAL A 186 1.67 1.12 7.53
N CYS A 187 1.30 2.24 8.13
CA CYS A 187 2.07 2.95 9.15
C CYS A 187 1.09 3.74 10.02
N SER A 188 1.52 4.06 11.23
CA SER A 188 0.71 4.93 12.07
C SER A 188 0.90 6.39 11.68
N GLY A 189 -0.16 7.18 11.82
CA GLY A 189 -0.12 8.63 11.71
C GLY A 189 0.56 9.28 12.92
N CYS A 190 0.72 8.55 14.04
CA CYS A 190 1.46 9.04 15.21
C CYS A 190 2.94 8.61 15.14
N GLU A 191 3.82 9.62 15.19
CA GLU A 191 5.27 9.54 15.41
C GLU A 191 6.06 8.62 14.46
N LEU A 192 6.10 8.98 13.17
CA LEU A 192 7.31 8.68 12.39
C LEU A 192 8.41 9.64 12.85
N ALA A 193 9.45 9.09 13.49
CA ALA A 193 10.60 9.90 13.89
C ALA A 193 11.21 10.63 12.68
N GLU A 194 11.33 11.96 12.77
CA GLU A 194 11.87 12.77 11.69
C GLU A 194 13.31 12.36 11.33
N GLY A 195 13.60 12.30 10.04
CA GLY A 195 14.92 11.89 9.52
C GLY A 195 15.17 10.38 9.53
N TYR A 196 14.24 9.54 9.99
CA TYR A 196 14.38 8.09 9.92
C TYR A 196 13.84 7.51 8.61
N LEU A 197 14.52 6.48 8.11
CA LEU A 197 14.10 5.74 6.93
C LEU A 197 12.92 4.82 7.26
N THR A 198 11.87 4.88 6.45
CA THR A 198 10.71 3.97 6.52
C THR A 198 10.57 3.21 5.21
N GLY A 199 9.80 2.11 5.23
CA GLY A 199 9.40 1.45 4.00
C GLY A 199 8.45 2.32 3.18
N GLY A 200 8.50 2.17 1.86
CA GLY A 200 7.74 2.99 0.90
C GLY A 200 8.38 4.32 0.54
N HIS A 201 9.41 4.78 1.28
CA HIS A 201 10.15 5.99 0.91
C HIS A 201 10.86 5.85 -0.44
N VAL A 202 10.85 6.94 -1.19
CA VAL A 202 11.61 7.13 -2.43
C VAL A 202 12.88 7.90 -2.12
N LEU A 203 14.03 7.36 -2.49
CA LEU A 203 15.34 7.91 -2.15
C LEU A 203 16.35 7.76 -3.30
N ARG A 204 17.51 8.39 -3.11
CA ARG A 204 18.71 8.18 -3.94
C ARG A 204 19.77 7.46 -3.11
N LEU A 205 20.45 6.50 -3.73
CA LEU A 205 21.52 5.72 -3.10
C LEU A 205 22.87 6.30 -3.52
N PHE A 206 23.49 7.11 -2.67
CA PHE A 206 24.79 7.74 -2.93
C PHE A 206 25.96 6.83 -2.53
N HIS A 207 27.07 6.92 -3.27
CA HIS A 207 28.31 6.20 -2.97
C HIS A 207 29.42 7.13 -2.47
N GLY A 208 29.78 6.99 -1.19
CA GLY A 208 30.87 7.76 -0.57
C GLY A 208 30.52 9.25 -0.41
N HIS A 209 31.56 10.09 -0.33
CA HIS A 209 31.43 11.55 -0.35
C HIS A 209 31.42 12.13 -1.77
N MET A 210 31.45 11.25 -2.78
CA MET A 210 31.37 11.64 -4.17
C MET A 210 29.89 11.84 -4.50
N ASP A 211 29.56 12.87 -5.28
CA ASP A 211 28.20 13.10 -5.81
C ASP A 211 27.90 12.07 -6.92
N GLU A 212 27.97 10.77 -6.56
CA GLU A 212 27.65 9.62 -7.40
C GLU A 212 26.48 8.87 -6.77
N CYS A 213 25.45 8.59 -7.57
CA CYS A 213 24.30 7.86 -7.10
C CYS A 213 23.94 6.69 -8.03
N LEU A 214 23.33 5.65 -7.47
CA LEU A 214 22.85 4.51 -8.24
C LEU A 214 21.74 4.95 -9.19
N ALA A 215 21.89 4.65 -10.47
CA ALA A 215 20.93 4.99 -11.51
C ALA A 215 20.91 3.93 -12.61
N ILE A 216 19.88 4.00 -13.46
CA ILE A 216 19.84 3.26 -14.74
C ILE A 216 20.22 4.17 -15.91
N ASN A 217 20.53 3.55 -17.05
CA ASN A 217 20.83 4.27 -18.28
C ASN A 217 19.63 5.08 -18.81
N SER A 218 19.94 6.11 -19.61
CA SER A 218 18.92 6.97 -20.25
C SER A 218 18.02 6.16 -21.18
N ALA A 219 16.85 6.73 -21.48
CA ALA A 219 15.87 6.09 -22.32
C ALA A 219 16.36 5.82 -23.74
N ASP A 220 17.22 6.69 -24.25
CA ASP A 220 17.73 6.71 -25.62
C ASP A 220 18.71 5.57 -25.91
N GLN A 221 19.19 4.89 -24.88
CA GLN A 221 20.24 3.87 -24.97
C GLN A 221 19.71 2.44 -25.19
N GLY A 222 18.39 2.28 -25.34
CA GLY A 222 17.72 0.99 -25.58
C GLY A 222 17.33 0.25 -24.30
N ASP A 223 16.36 -0.67 -24.41
CA ASP A 223 15.77 -1.35 -23.23
C ASP A 223 16.75 -2.29 -22.53
N ASP A 224 17.62 -2.97 -23.27
CA ASP A 224 18.62 -3.87 -22.68
C ASP A 224 19.64 -3.12 -21.81
N GLN A 225 20.02 -1.91 -22.20
CA GLN A 225 20.94 -1.10 -21.38
C GLN A 225 20.28 -0.56 -20.10
N ARG A 226 18.94 -0.50 -20.06
CA ARG A 226 18.16 -0.06 -18.89
C ARG A 226 17.94 -1.18 -17.87
N ARG A 227 18.47 -2.38 -18.14
CA ARG A 227 18.48 -3.53 -17.22
C ARG A 227 19.70 -3.56 -16.31
N THR A 228 20.62 -2.62 -16.46
CA THR A 228 21.82 -2.52 -15.61
C THR A 228 21.74 -1.27 -14.73
N ALA A 229 22.03 -1.43 -13.45
CA ALA A 229 22.15 -0.33 -12.50
C ALA A 229 23.63 -0.06 -12.23
N GLN A 230 24.03 1.21 -12.25
CA GLN A 230 25.41 1.65 -12.05
C GLN A 230 25.48 2.96 -11.27
N TYR A 231 26.64 3.22 -10.64
CA TYR A 231 26.90 4.52 -10.05
C TYR A 231 27.30 5.50 -11.15
N GLU A 232 26.61 6.63 -11.19
CA GLU A 232 26.88 7.72 -12.11
C GLU A 232 26.88 9.04 -11.33
N GLY A 233 27.81 9.93 -11.66
CA GLY A 233 27.94 11.24 -11.04
C GLY A 233 27.30 12.38 -11.82
N GLY A 234 27.23 13.55 -11.18
CA GLY A 234 26.80 14.79 -11.82
C GLY A 234 25.27 14.93 -11.91
N SER A 235 24.75 15.31 -13.07
CA SER A 235 23.33 15.71 -13.19
C SER A 235 22.32 14.61 -12.82
N VAL A 236 22.72 13.34 -12.92
CA VAL A 236 21.88 12.19 -12.56
C VAL A 236 21.41 12.21 -11.11
N CYS A 237 22.19 12.80 -10.19
CA CYS A 237 21.84 12.97 -8.78
C CYS A 237 20.63 13.88 -8.55
N SER A 238 20.17 14.57 -9.59
CA SER A 238 18.96 15.39 -9.61
C SER A 238 17.86 14.85 -10.54
N GLN A 239 18.12 13.75 -11.26
CA GLN A 239 17.19 13.19 -12.25
C GLN A 239 16.31 12.09 -11.65
N ALA A 240 15.24 11.73 -12.37
CA ALA A 240 14.28 10.71 -11.94
C ALA A 240 14.82 9.27 -12.07
N ARG A 241 15.76 9.04 -12.98
CA ARG A 241 16.39 7.71 -13.22
C ARG A 241 17.31 7.21 -12.09
N SER A 242 17.46 8.00 -11.04
CA SER A 242 18.19 7.64 -9.83
C SER A 242 17.27 7.46 -8.62
N LEU A 243 15.94 7.48 -8.81
CA LEU A 243 14.95 7.36 -7.75
C LEU A 243 14.56 5.90 -7.53
N TRP A 244 14.72 5.45 -6.28
CA TRP A 244 14.46 4.09 -5.86
C TRP A 244 13.50 4.08 -4.67
N ARG A 245 12.52 3.18 -4.68
CA ARG A 245 11.62 2.94 -3.56
C ARG A 245 12.01 1.67 -2.83
N LEU A 246 12.03 1.74 -1.50
CA LEU A 246 12.25 0.55 -0.66
C LEU A 246 10.92 -0.10 -0.29
N GLU A 247 10.77 -1.39 -0.55
CA GLU A 247 9.53 -2.12 -0.32
C GLU A 247 9.78 -3.33 0.60
N PRO A 248 9.49 -3.22 1.91
CA PRO A 248 9.63 -4.35 2.83
C PRO A 248 8.84 -5.58 2.38
N LEU A 249 9.35 -6.77 2.69
CA LEU A 249 8.70 -8.05 2.35
C LEU A 249 7.50 -8.38 3.26
N ARG A 250 6.58 -7.43 3.42
CA ARG A 250 5.33 -7.58 4.17
C ARG A 250 4.30 -6.56 3.71
N ILE A 251 3.02 -6.84 3.93
CA ILE A 251 1.91 -5.93 3.57
C ILE A 251 1.60 -5.00 4.76
N SER A 252 1.14 -5.58 5.86
CA SER A 252 0.87 -4.84 7.09
C SER A 252 2.17 -4.27 7.66
N TRP A 253 2.09 -3.03 8.11
CA TRP A 253 3.20 -2.25 8.64
C TRP A 253 4.37 -2.06 7.64
N SER A 254 4.10 -2.13 6.34
CA SER A 254 5.10 -1.92 5.29
C SER A 254 5.70 -0.50 5.28
N GLY A 255 4.99 0.49 5.83
CA GLY A 255 5.48 1.86 6.03
C GLY A 255 6.20 2.09 7.36
N GLY A 256 6.53 1.04 8.11
CA GLY A 256 7.25 1.16 9.38
C GLY A 256 8.73 1.53 9.20
N HIS A 257 9.39 1.90 10.30
CA HIS A 257 10.83 2.17 10.31
C HIS A 257 11.65 0.98 9.81
N MET A 258 12.58 1.26 8.90
CA MET A 258 13.51 0.27 8.37
C MET A 258 14.55 -0.11 9.44
N LYS A 259 14.73 -1.40 9.67
CA LYS A 259 15.72 -1.93 10.61
C LYS A 259 16.91 -2.55 9.87
N TRP A 260 18.08 -2.53 10.51
CA TRP A 260 19.24 -3.29 10.01
C TRP A 260 18.92 -4.78 9.89
N GLY A 261 19.34 -5.41 8.80
CA GLY A 261 19.08 -6.81 8.51
C GLY A 261 17.63 -7.13 8.07
N GLN A 262 16.72 -6.16 8.07
CA GLN A 262 15.38 -6.35 7.53
C GLN A 262 15.43 -6.48 6.01
N ALA A 263 14.76 -7.49 5.46
CA ALA A 263 14.69 -7.73 4.04
C ALA A 263 13.64 -6.83 3.35
N PHE A 264 14.00 -6.28 2.20
CA PHE A 264 13.16 -5.46 1.34
C PHE A 264 13.56 -5.60 -0.13
N ARG A 265 12.67 -5.19 -1.03
CA ARG A 265 12.94 -5.01 -2.46
C ARG A 265 13.27 -3.54 -2.77
N VAL A 266 13.98 -3.32 -3.86
CA VAL A 266 14.35 -1.98 -4.33
C VAL A 266 13.72 -1.76 -5.71
N ARG A 267 12.67 -0.94 -5.79
CA ARG A 267 11.94 -0.66 -7.02
C ARG A 267 12.44 0.62 -7.66
N HIS A 268 12.71 0.59 -8.96
CA HIS A 268 13.02 1.77 -9.74
C HIS A 268 11.73 2.49 -10.14
N ILE A 269 11.60 3.77 -9.78
CA ILE A 269 10.32 4.48 -9.89
C ILE A 269 9.85 4.65 -11.34
N THR A 270 10.72 5.08 -12.24
CA THR A 270 10.26 5.45 -13.58
C THR A 270 10.02 4.26 -14.50
N THR A 271 10.57 3.08 -14.19
CA THR A 271 10.37 1.87 -15.00
C THR A 271 9.46 0.85 -14.33
N GLY A 272 9.18 0.99 -13.03
CA GLY A 272 8.43 0.01 -12.25
C GLY A 272 9.15 -1.32 -12.01
N ARG A 273 10.39 -1.46 -12.51
CA ARG A 273 11.24 -2.65 -12.38
C ARG A 273 11.94 -2.73 -11.02
N TYR A 274 12.44 -3.90 -10.66
CA TYR A 274 13.13 -4.12 -9.39
C TYR A 274 14.58 -4.50 -9.57
N LEU A 275 15.41 -4.04 -8.65
CA LEU A 275 16.78 -4.50 -8.50
C LEU A 275 16.78 -6.00 -8.16
N CYS A 276 17.62 -6.77 -8.83
CA CYS A 276 17.74 -8.22 -8.66
C CYS A 276 19.21 -8.65 -8.79
N LEU A 277 19.56 -9.74 -8.12
CA LEU A 277 20.82 -10.43 -8.31
C LEU A 277 20.59 -11.69 -9.15
N ASP A 278 21.14 -11.70 -10.36
CA ASP A 278 21.17 -12.86 -11.25
C ASP A 278 22.51 -13.61 -11.10
N GLU A 279 22.45 -14.94 -11.12
CA GLU A 279 23.61 -15.80 -10.85
C GLU A 279 24.69 -15.68 -11.95
N GLU A 280 24.32 -15.38 -13.19
CA GLU A 280 25.25 -15.27 -14.33
C GLU A 280 25.60 -13.81 -14.66
N LYS A 281 24.59 -12.94 -14.64
CA LYS A 281 24.70 -11.54 -15.11
C LYS A 281 24.98 -10.54 -13.99
N GLY A 282 24.92 -10.97 -12.73
CA GLY A 282 25.11 -10.10 -11.58
C GLY A 282 23.91 -9.17 -11.33
N LEU A 283 24.18 -7.93 -10.94
CA LEU A 283 23.14 -6.97 -10.56
C LEU A 283 22.36 -6.49 -11.79
N MET A 284 21.05 -6.71 -11.79
CA MET A 284 20.15 -6.33 -12.87
C MET A 284 18.90 -5.61 -12.36
N VAL A 285 18.16 -4.98 -13.27
CA VAL A 285 16.86 -4.36 -13.06
C VAL A 285 15.84 -5.07 -13.94
N LEU A 286 14.91 -5.79 -13.31
CA LEU A 286 14.00 -6.74 -13.98
C LEU A 286 12.52 -6.39 -13.75
N ASP A 287 11.67 -6.84 -14.67
CA ASP A 287 10.23 -6.67 -14.58
C ASP A 287 9.63 -7.49 -13.40
N PRO A 288 8.52 -7.02 -12.78
CA PRO A 288 7.98 -7.60 -11.54
C PRO A 288 7.71 -9.11 -11.60
N ASP A 289 7.27 -9.61 -12.75
CA ASP A 289 6.98 -11.02 -13.03
C ASP A 289 8.22 -11.93 -12.92
N ARG A 290 9.41 -11.34 -13.01
CA ARG A 290 10.71 -12.02 -12.90
C ARG A 290 11.43 -11.73 -11.59
N CYS A 291 10.77 -11.09 -10.61
CA CYS A 291 11.39 -10.58 -9.39
C CYS A 291 10.94 -11.32 -8.13
N ASN A 292 11.14 -12.64 -8.10
CA ASN A 292 10.86 -13.43 -6.90
C ASN A 292 11.74 -13.00 -5.72
N THR A 293 11.34 -13.35 -4.49
CA THR A 293 12.06 -12.96 -3.27
C THR A 293 13.52 -13.42 -3.25
N LYS A 294 13.84 -14.60 -3.79
CA LYS A 294 15.21 -15.16 -3.75
C LYS A 294 16.23 -14.22 -4.41
N MET A 295 15.87 -13.61 -5.53
CA MET A 295 16.74 -12.75 -6.32
C MET A 295 16.60 -11.25 -6.01
N SER A 296 15.47 -10.82 -5.44
CA SER A 296 15.15 -9.40 -5.22
C SER A 296 15.22 -8.94 -3.76
N ALA A 297 15.52 -9.83 -2.81
CA ALA A 297 15.63 -9.48 -1.40
C ALA A 297 17.01 -8.90 -1.06
N PHE A 298 17.04 -7.63 -0.67
CA PHE A 298 18.20 -6.93 -0.15
C PHE A 298 18.00 -6.59 1.33
N CYS A 299 19.08 -6.29 2.05
CA CYS A 299 18.99 -5.74 3.39
C CYS A 299 20.10 -4.72 3.64
N LEU A 300 19.82 -3.73 4.48
CA LEU A 300 20.82 -2.78 4.96
C LEU A 300 21.64 -3.43 6.07
N ARG A 301 22.95 -3.20 6.08
CA ARG A 301 23.88 -3.70 7.10
C ARG A 301 24.71 -2.54 7.65
N ALA A 302 24.85 -2.48 8.98
CA ALA A 302 25.65 -1.46 9.64
C ALA A 302 27.16 -1.67 9.42
N SER A 303 27.60 -2.92 9.26
CA SER A 303 28.98 -3.28 9.00
C SER A 303 29.08 -4.57 8.18
N LYS A 304 30.30 -4.93 7.78
CA LYS A 304 30.61 -6.20 7.08
C LYS A 304 30.54 -7.41 8.02
N VAL A 305 30.54 -7.21 9.34
CA VAL A 305 30.52 -8.31 10.31
C VAL A 305 29.10 -8.86 10.41
N THR A 306 28.98 -10.17 10.26
CA THR A 306 27.72 -10.89 10.37
C THR A 306 27.58 -11.48 11.76
N ASP A 307 26.98 -10.74 12.70
CA ASP A 307 26.71 -11.27 14.05
C ASP A 307 25.61 -12.35 14.07
N LYS A 308 24.88 -12.52 12.96
CA LYS A 308 23.94 -13.63 12.75
C LYS A 308 23.99 -14.13 11.30
N PRO A 309 23.88 -15.46 11.07
CA PRO A 309 23.63 -16.00 9.74
C PRO A 309 22.37 -15.36 9.15
N PRO A 310 22.26 -15.23 7.81
CA PRO A 310 21.03 -14.78 7.18
C PRO A 310 19.87 -15.66 7.68
N PRO A 311 18.69 -15.08 7.98
CA PRO A 311 17.54 -15.89 8.34
C PRO A 311 17.30 -16.87 7.20
N GLU A 312 17.30 -18.17 7.51
CA GLU A 312 16.79 -19.17 6.58
C GLU A 312 15.41 -18.70 6.13
N LEU A 313 15.18 -18.63 4.81
CA LEU A 313 13.84 -18.40 4.29
C LEU A 313 12.99 -19.55 4.79
N SER A 314 12.27 -19.33 5.90
CA SER A 314 11.31 -20.28 6.41
C SER A 314 10.20 -20.36 5.37
N SER A 315 10.25 -21.41 4.57
CA SER A 315 9.08 -21.93 3.88
C SER A 315 8.11 -22.40 4.96
N GLN A 316 7.25 -21.51 5.43
CA GLN A 316 6.01 -21.91 6.07
C GLN A 316 4.86 -21.69 5.08
N PRO A 317 3.94 -22.66 4.99
CA PRO A 317 2.85 -22.70 4.02
C PRO A 317 1.86 -21.54 4.18
#